data_AF-A0A843AZW3-F1
#
_entry.id   AF-A0A843AZW3-F1
#
_cell.length_a   1.000
_cell.length_b   1.000
_cell.length_c   1.000
_cell.angle_alpha   90.00
_cell.angle_beta   90.00
_cell.angle_gamma   90.00
#
_symmetry.space_group_name_H-M   'P 1'
#
loop_
_entity.id
_entity.type
_entity.pdbx_description
1 polymer ?
#
loop_
_entity_poly.entity_id
_entity_poly.type
_entity_poly.pdbx_seq_one_letter_code
_entity_poly.pdbx_strand_id
1 'polypeptide(L)'
;MIASFTYFGAIIGIVTLLPSIQGITFFLTWLVLTAVYIIWGAWAVWEGAANSSNKIEQKNARIFTVLVIIIPILLVTAGISSDVLLAVSGSSGHFDDTTNRSTPGGALTEDLISITDVSCQMTYSTPGYLPYSKDYMTTITSGPLTTSPGSTFTINVTFTNNAAVLNHTLESISISPSSFILISVSPRLPSSEMPVGSSLTETLLIKAPDKSYSGALVVNAVALT
;
A
#
# COMPACT_ATOMS: atom_id res chain seq x y z
N MET A 1 25.33 35.02 -7.25
CA MET A 1 24.82 33.77 -6.61
C MET A 1 24.11 32.90 -7.65
N ILE A 2 24.84 32.28 -8.59
CA ILE A 2 24.26 31.38 -9.62
C ILE A 2 24.97 30.01 -9.64
N ALA A 3 26.01 29.79 -8.82
CA ALA A 3 26.86 28.60 -8.91
C ALA A 3 26.38 27.38 -8.08
N SER A 4 25.26 27.44 -7.35
CA SER A 4 24.91 26.40 -6.37
C SER A 4 23.90 25.35 -6.86
N PHE A 5 23.35 25.47 -8.07
CA PHE A 5 22.26 24.59 -8.54
C PHE A 5 22.73 23.29 -9.21
N THR A 6 24.00 23.14 -9.55
CA THR A 6 24.47 22.01 -10.37
C THR A 6 24.75 20.72 -9.57
N TYR A 7 24.84 20.78 -8.24
CA TYR A 7 25.34 19.64 -7.44
C TYR A 7 24.25 18.69 -6.92
N PHE A 8 22.95 19.03 -7.01
CA PHE A 8 21.88 18.23 -6.40
C PHE A 8 21.10 17.32 -7.36
N GLY A 9 21.33 17.41 -8.67
CA GLY A 9 20.73 16.49 -9.65
C GLY A 9 21.19 15.03 -9.52
N ALA A 10 22.26 14.76 -8.76
CA ALA A 10 22.85 13.43 -8.65
C ALA A 10 22.30 12.58 -7.48
N ILE A 11 21.59 13.16 -6.50
CA ILE A 11 21.16 12.43 -5.29
C ILE A 11 19.83 11.69 -5.47
N ILE A 12 19.06 12.01 -6.52
CA ILE A 12 17.79 11.34 -6.82
C ILE A 12 17.99 9.93 -7.43
N GLY A 13 19.22 9.55 -7.79
CA GLY A 13 19.51 8.32 -8.55
C GLY A 13 19.72 7.01 -7.78
N ILE A 14 19.74 6.98 -6.44
CA ILE A 14 20.27 5.80 -5.69
C ILE A 14 19.27 5.19 -4.68
N VAL A 15 17.96 5.34 -4.87
CA VAL A 15 16.97 4.62 -4.02
C VAL A 15 15.97 3.85 -4.87
N THR A 16 16.46 2.91 -5.67
CA THR A 16 15.61 1.84 -6.25
C THR A 16 16.44 0.57 -6.29
N LEU A 17 16.19 -0.38 -5.38
CA LEU A 17 16.52 -1.81 -5.49
C LEU A 17 16.17 -2.49 -4.15
N LEU A 18 14.94 -3.01 -4.01
CA LEU A 18 14.54 -4.20 -3.20
C LEU A 18 13.00 -4.26 -3.08
N PRO A 19 12.30 -5.34 -3.50
CA PRO A 19 10.91 -5.19 -3.98
C PRO A 19 9.77 -5.29 -2.96
N SER A 20 9.98 -5.62 -1.68
CA SER A 20 8.86 -6.08 -0.83
C SER A 20 8.51 -5.23 0.41
N ILE A 21 9.23 -4.13 0.70
CA ILE A 21 8.92 -3.20 1.81
C ILE A 21 8.69 -1.77 1.26
N GLN A 22 8.48 -1.64 -0.06
CA GLN A 22 8.67 -0.36 -0.76
C GLN A 22 7.59 0.69 -0.49
N GLY A 23 6.33 0.35 -0.22
CA GLY A 23 5.29 1.39 -0.09
C GLY A 23 5.58 2.40 1.02
N ILE A 24 5.73 1.91 2.25
CA ILE A 24 5.91 2.75 3.44
C ILE A 24 7.31 3.36 3.49
N THR A 25 8.36 2.58 3.19
CA THR A 25 9.74 3.09 3.23
C THR A 25 10.02 4.10 2.13
N PHE A 26 9.48 3.90 0.92
CA PHE A 26 9.55 4.90 -0.16
C PHE A 26 8.79 6.16 0.21
N PHE A 27 7.56 6.03 0.73
CA PHE A 27 6.76 7.17 1.15
C PHE A 27 7.45 7.99 2.25
N LEU A 28 8.00 7.32 3.27
CA LEU A 28 8.77 7.98 4.33
C LEU A 28 10.03 8.66 3.80
N THR A 29 10.76 8.00 2.90
CA THR A 29 11.96 8.59 2.29
C THR A 29 11.61 9.82 1.45
N TRP A 30 10.55 9.73 0.65
CA TRP A 30 10.04 10.86 -0.13
C TRP A 30 9.59 12.02 0.76
N LEU A 31 8.90 11.73 1.88
CA LEU A 31 8.44 12.73 2.84
C LEU A 31 9.63 13.45 3.51
N VAL A 32 10.65 12.69 3.92
CA VAL A 32 11.88 13.26 4.51
C VAL A 32 12.61 14.16 3.51
N LEU A 33 12.79 13.70 2.26
CA LEU A 33 13.45 14.50 1.22
C LEU A 33 12.69 15.79 0.92
N THR A 34 11.36 15.71 0.85
CA THR A 34 10.49 16.86 0.63
C THR A 34 10.59 17.86 1.80
N ALA A 35 10.60 17.36 3.04
CA ALA A 35 10.78 18.20 4.22
C ALA A 35 12.14 18.92 4.23
N VAL A 36 13.23 18.21 3.91
CA VAL A 36 14.58 18.79 3.82
C VAL A 36 14.63 19.88 2.75
N TYR A 37 14.04 19.64 1.58
CA TYR A 37 13.99 20.63 0.50
C TYR A 37 13.23 21.90 0.91
N ILE A 38 12.09 21.76 1.57
CA ILE A 38 11.29 22.88 2.08
C ILE A 38 12.06 23.68 3.13
N ILE A 39 12.72 23.01 4.08
CA ILE A 39 13.51 23.66 5.13
C ILE A 39 14.67 24.46 4.53
N TRP A 40 15.38 23.87 3.55
CA TRP A 40 16.49 24.54 2.90
C TRP A 40 16.05 25.78 2.11
N GLY A 41 14.94 25.68 1.37
CA GLY A 41 14.36 26.83 0.67
C GLY A 41 13.91 27.95 1.62
N ALA A 42 13.27 27.60 2.74
CA ALA A 42 12.85 28.55 3.76
C ALA A 42 14.05 29.26 4.43
N TRP A 43 15.14 28.54 4.65
CA TRP A 43 16.39 29.09 5.20
C TRP A 43 17.04 30.10 4.24
N ALA A 44 17.14 29.77 2.95
CA ALA A 44 17.73 30.67 1.95
C ALA A 44 16.94 32.01 1.82
N VAL A 45 15.61 31.95 1.88
CA VAL A 45 14.76 33.16 1.89
C VAL A 45 14.97 33.98 3.17
N TRP A 46 15.13 33.31 4.31
CA TRP A 46 15.39 33.97 5.58
C TRP A 46 16.74 34.68 5.61
N GLU A 47 17.82 34.05 5.13
CA GLU A 47 19.15 34.68 5.05
C GLU A 47 19.16 35.92 4.15
N GLY A 48 18.50 35.85 2.99
CA GLY A 48 18.36 36.99 2.09
C GLY A 48 17.64 38.17 2.75
N ALA A 49 16.60 37.88 3.51
CA ALA A 49 15.83 38.91 4.21
C ALA A 49 16.52 39.44 5.47
N ALA A 50 17.26 38.61 6.21
CA ALA A 50 17.98 39.01 7.42
C ALA A 50 19.04 40.09 7.13
N ASN A 51 19.60 40.06 5.92
CA ASN A 51 20.57 41.04 5.45
C ASN A 51 19.94 42.26 4.74
N SER A 52 18.61 42.30 4.60
CA SER A 52 17.92 43.46 4.03
C SER A 52 17.89 44.62 5.02
N SER A 53 18.15 45.84 4.54
CA SER A 53 17.98 47.07 5.33
C SER A 53 16.52 47.50 5.48
N ASN A 54 15.60 46.87 4.73
CA ASN A 54 14.18 47.17 4.74
C ASN A 54 13.46 46.39 5.85
N LYS A 55 12.97 47.10 6.87
CA LYS A 55 12.26 46.50 8.02
C LYS A 55 10.97 45.75 7.62
N ILE A 56 10.32 46.13 6.51
CA ILE A 56 9.11 45.45 6.02
C ILE A 56 9.47 44.09 5.43
N GLU A 57 10.56 44.01 4.66
CA GLU A 57 11.05 42.75 4.09
C GLU A 57 11.48 41.76 5.18
N GLN A 58 12.16 42.24 6.21
CA GLN A 58 12.51 41.41 7.37
C GLN A 58 11.27 40.84 8.07
N LYS A 59 10.22 41.64 8.26
CA LYS A 59 8.97 41.20 8.90
C LYS A 59 8.24 40.17 8.04
N ASN A 60 8.14 40.40 6.73
CA ASN A 60 7.45 39.51 5.80
C ASN A 60 8.15 38.16 5.66
N ALA A 61 9.49 38.15 5.65
CA ALA A 61 10.25 36.91 5.60
C ALA A 61 10.06 36.05 6.87
N ARG A 62 10.01 36.67 8.06
CA ARG A 62 9.73 35.95 9.31
C ARG A 62 8.36 35.28 9.30
N ILE A 63 7.33 35.97 8.80
CA ILE A 63 5.96 35.42 8.67
C ILE A 63 5.95 34.25 7.67
N PHE A 64 6.64 34.40 6.54
CA PHE A 64 6.73 33.37 5.51
C PHE A 64 7.42 32.09 6.02
N THR A 65 8.55 32.22 6.73
CA THR A 65 9.25 31.07 7.34
C THR A 65 8.35 30.31 8.31
N VAL A 66 7.56 31.01 9.13
CA VAL A 66 6.64 30.39 10.09
C VAL A 66 5.52 29.63 9.37
N LEU A 67 4.91 30.21 8.32
CA LEU A 67 3.85 29.55 7.56
C LEU A 67 4.34 28.31 6.81
N VAL A 68 5.53 28.37 6.21
CA VAL A 68 6.14 27.25 5.47
C VAL A 68 6.49 26.07 6.37
N ILE A 69 6.75 26.30 7.67
CA ILE A 69 7.00 25.21 8.63
C ILE A 69 5.70 24.65 9.22
N ILE A 70 4.73 25.52 9.55
CA ILE A 70 3.50 25.10 10.23
C ILE A 70 2.54 24.35 9.29
N ILE A 71 2.39 24.79 8.04
CA ILE A 71 1.44 24.20 7.08
C ILE A 71 1.74 22.71 6.79
N PRO A 72 3.00 22.30 6.53
CA PRO A 72 3.32 20.88 6.34
C PRO A 72 3.04 20.02 7.57
N ILE A 73 3.31 20.53 8.79
CA ILE A 73 3.03 19.81 10.03
C ILE A 73 1.52 19.57 10.20
N LEU A 74 0.70 20.58 9.90
CA LEU A 74 -0.76 20.45 9.91
C LEU A 74 -1.27 19.46 8.84
N LEU A 75 -0.70 19.48 7.63
CA LEU A 75 -1.07 18.54 6.56
C LEU A 75 -0.69 17.09 6.91
N VAL A 76 0.48 16.87 7.51
CA VAL A 76 0.91 15.53 7.94
C VAL A 76 0.02 15.01 9.07
N THR A 77 -0.26 15.83 10.08
CA THR A 77 -1.14 15.44 11.19
C THR A 77 -2.59 15.20 10.76
N ALA A 78 -3.11 15.98 9.81
CA ALA A 78 -4.44 15.74 9.23
C ALA A 78 -4.47 14.46 8.39
N GLY A 79 -3.44 14.18 7.59
CA GLY A 79 -3.37 13.00 6.72
C GLY A 79 -3.30 11.68 7.50
N ILE A 80 -2.48 11.60 8.55
CA ILE A 80 -2.31 10.38 9.36
C ILE A 80 -3.61 10.00 10.09
N SER A 81 -4.49 10.97 10.38
CA SER A 81 -5.72 10.70 11.12
C SER A 81 -6.79 9.92 10.34
N SER A 82 -6.76 9.91 9.00
CA SER A 82 -7.78 9.18 8.22
C SER A 82 -7.50 7.68 8.12
N ASP A 83 -6.25 7.28 7.86
CA ASP A 83 -5.87 5.87 7.73
C ASP A 83 -5.71 5.17 9.09
N VAL A 84 -5.23 5.88 10.12
CA VAL A 84 -5.11 5.32 11.48
C VAL A 84 -6.46 5.17 12.16
N LEU A 85 -7.44 6.04 11.85
CA LEU A 85 -8.80 5.93 12.41
C LEU A 85 -9.61 4.80 11.75
N LEU A 86 -9.32 4.44 10.50
CA LEU A 86 -9.87 3.24 9.85
C LEU A 86 -9.25 1.93 10.35
N ALA A 87 -7.99 1.95 10.79
CA ALA A 87 -7.36 0.80 11.44
C ALA A 87 -7.88 0.55 12.88
N VAL A 88 -8.45 1.57 13.54
CA VAL A 88 -8.99 1.48 14.91
C VAL A 88 -10.51 1.22 14.94
N SER A 89 -11.25 1.54 13.88
CA SER A 89 -12.72 1.38 13.85
C SER A 89 -13.22 0.01 13.39
N GLY A 90 -12.33 -0.90 12.98
CA GLY A 90 -12.68 -2.30 12.63
C GLY A 90 -12.92 -3.24 13.81
N SER A 91 -12.72 -2.78 15.06
CA SER A 91 -12.92 -3.57 16.28
C SER A 91 -14.24 -3.23 16.97
N SER A 92 -15.38 -3.38 16.28
CA SER A 92 -16.68 -3.44 16.96
C SER A 92 -16.93 -4.86 17.47
N GLY A 93 -16.13 -5.27 18.45
CA GLY A 93 -16.40 -6.45 19.27
C GLY A 93 -17.49 -6.11 20.27
N HIS A 94 -18.68 -6.65 20.03
CA HIS A 94 -19.83 -6.71 20.93
C HIS A 94 -19.38 -7.16 22.33
N PHE A 95 -19.31 -6.23 23.27
CA PHE A 95 -19.01 -6.49 24.67
C PHE A 95 -20.30 -6.95 25.35
N ASP A 96 -20.66 -8.22 25.18
CA ASP A 96 -21.69 -8.86 26.01
C ASP A 96 -21.09 -9.12 27.39
N ASP A 97 -21.28 -8.15 28.29
CA ASP A 97 -21.12 -8.34 29.72
C ASP A 97 -22.25 -9.25 30.23
N THR A 98 -22.00 -10.57 30.18
CA THR A 98 -22.71 -11.52 31.05
C THR A 98 -21.72 -12.20 31.96
N THR A 99 -21.44 -11.50 33.05
CA THR A 99 -21.01 -12.05 34.33
C THR A 99 -21.82 -13.31 34.71
N ASN A 100 -21.22 -14.49 34.55
CA ASN A 100 -21.06 -15.46 35.65
C ASN A 100 -20.37 -16.76 35.21
N ARG A 101 -19.34 -17.11 36.00
CA ARG A 101 -18.96 -18.45 36.48
C ARG A 101 -17.51 -18.80 36.18
N SER A 102 -16.75 -18.75 37.27
CA SER A 102 -15.38 -19.16 37.46
C SER A 102 -15.10 -20.59 36.97
N THR A 103 -14.10 -20.71 36.11
CA THR A 103 -13.30 -21.94 35.97
C THR A 103 -11.81 -21.56 35.92
N PRO A 104 -10.96 -22.14 36.77
CA PRO A 104 -9.52 -21.93 36.73
C PRO A 104 -8.87 -22.84 35.68
N GLY A 105 -8.07 -22.26 34.77
CA GLY A 105 -7.02 -22.99 34.04
C GLY A 105 -7.22 -23.05 32.52
N GLY A 106 -6.53 -22.15 31.81
CA GLY A 106 -6.33 -22.19 30.36
C GLY A 106 -7.24 -21.22 29.62
N ALA A 107 -6.73 -20.04 29.27
CA ALA A 107 -7.31 -19.26 28.20
C ALA A 107 -7.29 -20.15 26.95
N LEU A 108 -8.46 -20.65 26.55
CA LEU A 108 -8.63 -21.27 25.25
C LEU A 108 -8.24 -20.18 24.25
N THR A 109 -7.07 -20.33 23.66
CA THR A 109 -6.68 -19.52 22.52
C THR A 109 -7.69 -19.89 21.46
N GLU A 110 -8.72 -19.05 21.27
CA GLU A 110 -9.69 -19.28 20.23
C GLU A 110 -8.91 -19.40 18.92
N ASP A 111 -9.08 -20.53 18.23
CA ASP A 111 -8.39 -20.73 16.98
C ASP A 111 -8.86 -19.63 16.01
N LEU A 112 -7.93 -18.81 15.56
CA LEU A 112 -8.21 -17.62 14.77
C LEU A 112 -7.41 -17.64 13.47
N ILE A 113 -8.05 -17.22 12.39
CA ILE A 113 -7.39 -16.92 11.12
C ILE A 113 -7.22 -15.41 11.06
N SER A 114 -5.98 -14.94 11.05
CA SER A 114 -5.60 -13.54 10.89
C SER A 114 -4.80 -13.39 9.60
N ILE A 115 -5.44 -12.83 8.58
CA ILE A 115 -4.80 -12.48 7.32
C ILE A 115 -4.35 -11.03 7.46
N THR A 116 -3.04 -10.84 7.64
CA THR A 116 -2.46 -9.51 7.91
C THR A 116 -2.31 -8.68 6.65
N ASP A 117 -2.21 -9.34 5.50
CA ASP A 117 -2.04 -8.72 4.20
C ASP A 117 -2.53 -9.68 3.10
N VAL A 118 -2.96 -9.11 1.97
CA VAL A 118 -3.24 -9.88 0.76
C VAL A 118 -2.42 -9.24 -0.36
N SER A 119 -1.50 -10.02 -0.92
CA SER A 119 -0.68 -9.60 -2.06
C SER A 119 -1.07 -10.37 -3.31
N CYS A 120 -0.81 -9.79 -4.48
CA CYS A 120 -1.01 -10.47 -5.75
C CYS A 120 0.25 -10.42 -6.60
N GLN A 121 0.53 -11.54 -7.26
CA GLN A 121 1.64 -11.72 -8.18
C GLN A 121 1.08 -12.21 -9.50
N MET A 122 1.59 -11.71 -10.62
CA MET A 122 1.23 -12.18 -11.94
C MET A 122 2.47 -12.67 -12.69
N THR A 123 2.32 -13.78 -13.40
CA THR A 123 3.34 -14.39 -14.25
C THR A 123 2.80 -14.56 -15.66
N TYR A 124 3.70 -14.55 -16.65
CA TYR A 124 3.33 -14.75 -18.05
C TYR A 124 3.83 -16.09 -18.56
N SER A 125 2.98 -16.81 -19.29
CA SER A 125 3.34 -18.11 -19.87
C SER A 125 3.91 -18.02 -21.29
N THR A 126 3.90 -16.84 -21.94
CA THR A 126 4.42 -16.66 -23.30
C THR A 126 5.96 -16.66 -23.36
N PRO A 127 6.60 -17.64 -24.03
CA PRO A 127 8.06 -17.68 -24.17
C PRO A 127 8.57 -16.52 -25.05
N GLY A 128 9.56 -15.77 -24.58
CA GLY A 128 10.21 -14.69 -25.33
C GLY A 128 9.71 -13.28 -24.99
N TYR A 129 8.72 -13.14 -24.09
CA TYR A 129 8.36 -11.85 -23.54
C TYR A 129 9.42 -11.41 -22.51
N LEU A 130 10.02 -10.23 -22.72
CA LEU A 130 11.00 -9.69 -21.79
C LEU A 130 10.28 -9.28 -20.50
N PRO A 131 10.72 -9.73 -19.31
CA PRO A 131 10.09 -9.42 -18.01
C PRO A 131 10.28 -7.95 -17.56
N TYR A 132 10.60 -7.04 -18.48
CA TYR A 132 11.03 -5.68 -18.19
C TYR A 132 9.90 -4.70 -17.89
N SER A 133 8.67 -5.16 -17.98
CA SER A 133 7.53 -4.30 -17.83
C SER A 133 6.68 -4.84 -16.69
N LYS A 134 6.64 -4.04 -15.61
CA LYS A 134 5.71 -4.16 -14.50
C LYS A 134 4.31 -3.78 -15.01
N ASP A 135 3.87 -4.51 -16.04
CA ASP A 135 2.70 -4.27 -16.89
C ASP A 135 1.40 -4.43 -16.14
N TYR A 136 1.46 -4.75 -14.86
CA TYR A 136 0.30 -4.94 -14.04
C TYR A 136 0.38 -4.22 -12.74
N MET A 137 -0.68 -3.47 -12.47
CA MET A 137 -1.04 -3.06 -11.14
C MET A 137 -2.18 -3.96 -10.69
N THR A 138 -1.99 -4.62 -9.55
CA THR A 138 -3.06 -5.36 -8.91
C THR A 138 -3.48 -4.61 -7.65
N THR A 139 -4.78 -4.36 -7.54
CA THR A 139 -5.37 -3.78 -6.34
C THR A 139 -6.27 -4.84 -5.72
N ILE A 140 -6.00 -5.15 -4.46
CA ILE A 140 -6.86 -6.01 -3.65
C ILE A 140 -7.68 -5.12 -2.75
N THR A 141 -9.00 -5.29 -2.78
CA THR A 141 -9.92 -4.43 -2.01
C THR A 141 -10.15 -4.94 -0.58
N SER A 142 -9.59 -6.08 -0.20
CA SER A 142 -9.68 -6.62 1.16
C SER A 142 -8.50 -6.14 1.99
N GLY A 143 -8.78 -5.36 3.04
CA GLY A 143 -7.82 -5.08 4.10
C GLY A 143 -7.52 -6.33 4.96
N PRO A 144 -6.85 -6.16 6.11
CA PRO A 144 -6.64 -7.26 7.05
C PRO A 144 -7.98 -7.92 7.40
N LEU A 145 -8.01 -9.25 7.38
CA LEU A 145 -9.22 -10.05 7.57
C LEU A 145 -9.01 -11.03 8.73
N THR A 146 -9.93 -11.00 9.69
CA THR A 146 -10.05 -12.02 10.72
C THR A 146 -11.25 -12.91 10.44
N THR A 147 -11.06 -14.22 10.51
CA THR A 147 -12.15 -15.19 10.30
C THR A 147 -11.95 -16.45 11.14
N SER A 148 -13.01 -17.25 11.27
CA SER A 148 -12.94 -18.53 11.96
C SER A 148 -12.25 -19.59 11.09
N PRO A 149 -11.53 -20.56 11.70
CA PRO A 149 -10.99 -21.70 10.99
C PRO A 149 -12.06 -22.46 10.20
N GLY A 150 -11.70 -22.92 9.00
CA GLY A 150 -12.58 -23.68 8.11
C GLY A 150 -13.69 -22.87 7.43
N SER A 151 -13.86 -21.59 7.79
CA SER A 151 -14.85 -20.71 7.17
C SER A 151 -14.50 -20.37 5.71
N THR A 152 -15.49 -19.89 4.96
CA THR A 152 -15.30 -19.37 3.61
C THR A 152 -15.44 -17.85 3.60
N PHE A 153 -14.59 -17.18 2.84
CA PHE A 153 -14.65 -15.73 2.64
C PHE A 153 -14.39 -15.37 1.18
N THR A 154 -14.70 -14.13 0.82
CA THR A 154 -14.56 -13.63 -0.55
C THR A 154 -13.55 -12.48 -0.58
N ILE A 155 -12.71 -12.45 -1.61
CA ILE A 155 -11.84 -11.32 -1.92
C ILE A 155 -12.04 -10.87 -3.36
N ASN A 156 -11.99 -9.55 -3.60
CA ASN A 156 -12.00 -8.98 -4.94
C ASN A 156 -10.59 -8.55 -5.31
N VAL A 157 -10.14 -8.98 -6.48
CA VAL A 157 -8.82 -8.72 -7.03
C VAL A 157 -8.98 -8.05 -8.38
N THR A 158 -8.47 -6.83 -8.50
CA THR A 158 -8.51 -6.08 -9.76
C THR A 158 -7.15 -6.09 -10.42
N PHE A 159 -7.06 -6.72 -11.59
CA PHE A 159 -5.91 -6.75 -12.46
C PHE A 159 -6.00 -5.61 -13.47
N THR A 160 -4.94 -4.83 -13.67
CA THR A 160 -4.93 -3.73 -14.66
C THR A 160 -3.81 -3.90 -15.66
N ASN A 161 -4.16 -4.04 -16.94
CA ASN A 161 -3.21 -4.09 -18.04
C ASN A 161 -2.61 -2.71 -18.28
N ASN A 162 -1.36 -2.51 -17.86
CA ASN A 162 -0.52 -1.34 -18.13
C ASN A 162 0.50 -1.60 -19.24
N ALA A 163 0.42 -2.72 -19.96
CA ALA A 163 1.29 -2.97 -21.11
C ALA A 163 1.08 -1.91 -22.18
N ALA A 164 2.14 -1.57 -22.92
CA ALA A 164 2.07 -0.49 -23.90
C ALA A 164 1.33 -0.89 -25.19
N VAL A 165 1.31 -2.17 -25.54
CA VAL A 165 0.91 -2.62 -26.88
C VAL A 165 0.09 -3.92 -26.89
N LEU A 166 0.22 -4.78 -25.89
CA LEU A 166 -0.40 -6.10 -25.92
C LEU A 166 -1.64 -6.16 -25.05
N ASN A 167 -2.64 -6.82 -25.58
CA ASN A 167 -3.77 -7.27 -24.80
C ASN A 167 -3.35 -8.52 -24.02
N HIS A 168 -4.13 -8.88 -23.01
CA HIS A 168 -3.82 -10.04 -22.21
C HIS A 168 -5.08 -10.80 -21.83
N THR A 169 -4.91 -12.08 -21.53
CA THR A 169 -5.99 -12.92 -20.99
C THR A 169 -5.50 -13.57 -19.71
N LEU A 170 -6.30 -13.49 -18.65
CA LEU A 170 -6.00 -14.18 -17.39
C LEU A 170 -6.39 -15.65 -17.53
N GLU A 171 -5.41 -16.55 -17.44
CA GLU A 171 -5.64 -17.99 -17.65
C GLU A 171 -5.97 -18.73 -16.35
N SER A 172 -5.21 -18.45 -15.29
CA SER A 172 -5.37 -19.16 -14.04
C SER A 172 -5.04 -18.28 -12.85
N ILE A 173 -5.68 -18.61 -11.73
CA ILE A 173 -5.42 -18.03 -10.42
C ILE A 173 -5.22 -19.18 -9.45
N SER A 174 -4.21 -19.06 -8.61
CA SER A 174 -3.95 -19.94 -7.47
C SER A 174 -3.68 -19.09 -6.23
N ILE A 175 -3.77 -19.69 -5.05
CA ILE A 175 -3.54 -19.00 -3.78
C ILE A 175 -2.44 -19.71 -2.99
N SER A 176 -1.66 -18.95 -2.24
CA SER A 176 -0.71 -19.48 -1.26
C SER A 176 -0.81 -18.71 0.07
N PRO A 177 -0.56 -19.36 1.21
CA PRO A 177 -0.09 -20.74 1.37
C PRO A 177 -1.17 -21.79 1.05
N SER A 178 -0.73 -23.03 0.76
CA SER A 178 -1.59 -24.16 0.34
C SER A 178 -2.59 -24.63 1.41
N SER A 179 -2.53 -24.06 2.61
CA SER A 179 -3.51 -24.26 3.68
C SER A 179 -4.84 -23.57 3.37
N PHE A 180 -4.85 -22.56 2.48
CA PHE A 180 -6.07 -21.98 1.93
C PHE A 180 -6.48 -22.74 0.67
N ILE A 181 -7.79 -22.90 0.48
CA ILE A 181 -8.34 -23.59 -0.69
C ILE A 181 -9.14 -22.60 -1.52
N LEU A 182 -8.75 -22.40 -2.78
CA LEU A 182 -9.53 -21.62 -3.73
C LEU A 182 -10.72 -22.46 -4.18
N ILE A 183 -11.93 -22.05 -3.79
CA ILE A 183 -13.18 -22.77 -4.12
C ILE A 183 -13.63 -22.38 -5.53
N SER A 184 -13.67 -21.08 -5.83
CA SER A 184 -14.10 -20.59 -7.14
C SER A 184 -13.53 -19.22 -7.46
N VAL A 185 -13.52 -18.91 -8.76
CA VAL A 185 -13.19 -17.61 -9.35
C VAL A 185 -14.37 -17.17 -10.21
N SER A 186 -14.76 -15.90 -10.10
CA SER A 186 -15.85 -15.31 -10.88
C SER A 186 -15.47 -13.89 -11.36
N PRO A 187 -15.54 -13.59 -12.66
CA PRO A 187 -15.95 -14.46 -13.77
C PRO A 187 -15.09 -15.73 -13.97
N ARG A 188 -15.56 -16.67 -14.79
CA ARG A 188 -14.83 -17.93 -15.01
C ARG A 188 -13.59 -17.67 -15.86
N LEU A 189 -12.49 -18.33 -15.50
CA LEU A 189 -11.24 -18.32 -16.27
C LEU A 189 -11.24 -19.38 -17.41
N PRO A 190 -10.54 -19.14 -18.54
CA PRO A 190 -9.80 -17.92 -18.87
C PRO A 190 -10.72 -16.70 -19.01
N SER A 191 -10.22 -15.53 -18.62
CA SER A 191 -11.01 -14.29 -18.68
C SER A 191 -11.29 -13.87 -20.13
N SER A 192 -12.13 -12.85 -20.29
CA SER A 192 -12.12 -12.09 -21.55
C SER A 192 -10.77 -11.40 -21.74
N GLU A 193 -10.44 -11.14 -23.00
CA GLU A 193 -9.28 -10.33 -23.37
C GLU A 193 -9.37 -8.95 -22.70
N MET A 194 -8.26 -8.52 -22.11
CA MET A 194 -8.08 -7.28 -21.37
C MET A 194 -7.19 -6.34 -22.21
N PRO A 195 -7.78 -5.34 -22.88
CA PRO A 195 -7.04 -4.36 -23.67
C PRO A 195 -6.01 -3.57 -22.87
N VAL A 196 -5.04 -2.97 -23.58
CA VAL A 196 -4.11 -1.98 -23.01
C VAL A 196 -4.86 -0.88 -22.26
N GLY A 197 -4.46 -0.61 -21.01
CA GLY A 197 -5.04 0.40 -20.13
C GLY A 197 -6.35 -0.01 -19.44
N SER A 198 -6.83 -1.23 -19.65
CA SER A 198 -8.08 -1.72 -19.05
C SER A 198 -7.84 -2.52 -17.77
N SER A 199 -8.90 -2.69 -16.98
CA SER A 199 -8.88 -3.49 -15.76
C SER A 199 -9.94 -4.59 -15.77
N LEU A 200 -9.64 -5.70 -15.12
CA LEU A 200 -10.51 -6.85 -14.89
C LEU A 200 -10.58 -7.13 -13.39
N THR A 201 -11.78 -7.23 -12.85
CA THR A 201 -12.00 -7.61 -11.44
C THR A 201 -12.50 -9.03 -11.34
N GLU A 202 -11.79 -9.83 -10.55
CA GLU A 202 -12.10 -11.22 -10.22
C GLU A 202 -12.50 -11.34 -8.75
N THR A 203 -13.59 -12.05 -8.50
CA THR A 203 -14.09 -12.39 -7.17
C THR A 203 -13.67 -13.82 -6.84
N LEU A 204 -12.86 -13.97 -5.79
CA LEU A 204 -12.32 -15.26 -5.35
C LEU A 204 -13.06 -15.73 -4.09
N LEU A 205 -13.65 -16.93 -4.14
CA LEU A 205 -14.21 -17.60 -2.96
C LEU A 205 -13.15 -18.55 -2.39
N ILE A 206 -12.77 -18.34 -1.13
CA ILE A 206 -11.64 -19.03 -0.50
C ILE A 206 -12.11 -19.69 0.79
N LYS A 207 -11.69 -20.94 1.02
CA LYS A 207 -11.80 -21.63 2.31
C LYS A 207 -10.53 -21.37 3.14
N ALA A 208 -10.71 -20.89 4.36
CA ALA A 208 -9.66 -20.78 5.36
C ALA A 208 -9.25 -22.18 5.88
N PRO A 209 -8.00 -22.34 6.38
CA PRO A 209 -7.58 -23.59 6.99
C PRO A 209 -8.39 -23.92 8.25
N ASP A 210 -8.52 -25.20 8.58
CA ASP A 210 -9.22 -25.67 9.79
C ASP A 210 -8.39 -25.48 11.08
N LYS A 211 -7.20 -24.86 10.99
CA LYS A 211 -6.31 -24.53 12.11
C LYS A 211 -5.97 -23.05 12.11
N SER A 212 -5.63 -22.51 13.28
CA SER A 212 -5.12 -21.15 13.44
C SER A 212 -4.05 -20.79 12.40
N TYR A 213 -4.14 -19.56 11.88
CA TYR A 213 -3.21 -19.02 10.89
C TYR A 213 -2.98 -17.53 11.15
N SER A 214 -1.73 -17.07 11.05
CA SER A 214 -1.39 -15.65 11.08
C SER A 214 -0.34 -15.37 10.02
N GLY A 215 -0.67 -14.54 9.04
CA GLY A 215 0.24 -14.20 7.96
C GLY A 215 -0.42 -13.60 6.72
N ALA A 216 0.35 -13.48 5.64
CA ALA A 216 -0.09 -12.93 4.38
C ALA A 216 -0.66 -14.00 3.44
N LEU A 217 -1.75 -13.66 2.76
CA LEU A 217 -2.29 -14.43 1.64
C LEU A 217 -1.69 -13.91 0.34
N VAL A 218 -1.27 -14.78 -0.56
CA VAL A 218 -0.75 -14.42 -1.88
C VAL A 218 -1.63 -15.01 -2.96
N VAL A 219 -2.12 -14.17 -3.86
CA VAL A 219 -2.87 -14.55 -5.05
C VAL A 219 -1.88 -14.60 -6.22
N ASN A 220 -1.69 -15.77 -6.82
CA ASN A 220 -0.79 -15.95 -7.96
C ASN A 220 -1.61 -16.14 -9.23
N ALA A 221 -1.49 -15.20 -10.15
CA ALA A 221 -2.14 -15.18 -11.44
C ALA A 221 -1.17 -15.57 -12.57
N VAL A 222 -1.70 -16.24 -13.59
CA VAL A 222 -1.00 -16.50 -14.85
C VAL A 222 -1.77 -15.84 -15.98
N ALA A 223 -1.10 -15.02 -16.76
CA ALA A 223 -1.67 -14.36 -17.93
C ALA A 223 -0.98 -14.80 -19.23
N LEU A 224 -1.75 -14.79 -20.31
CA LEU A 224 -1.28 -14.86 -21.69
C LEU A 224 -1.31 -13.47 -22.32
N THR A 225 -0.37 -13.23 -23.23
CA THR A 225 -0.31 -12.08 -24.15
C THR A 225 -0.88 -12.44 -25.50
#